data_AF-A0A848CUW8-F1
#
_entry.id   AF-A0A848CUW8-F1
#
_cell.length_a   1.000
_cell.length_b   1.000
_cell.length_c   1.000
_cell.angle_alpha   90.00
_cell.angle_beta   90.00
_cell.angle_gamma   90.00
#
_symmetry.space_group_name_H-M   'P 1'
#
loop_
_entity.id
_entity.type
_entity.pdbx_description
1 polymer ?
#
loop_
_entity_poly.entity_id
_entity_poly.type
_entity_poly.pdbx_seq_one_letter_code
_entity_poly.pdbx_strand_id
1 'polypeptide(L)'
;MKTKPKNSPVPEKWYKKGGTISIDENGTWTYTNKKGQSVSYPDSYPDFSMYTHPTVKPVEIEFTKPTNRPTDYKKANAKAGLSKDSDPPIAASNKPPKGYTWHHHQDGKTMILVDEKVHAEFTHSGGISNVNGKGSK
;
A
#
# COMPACT_ATOMS: atom_id res chain seq x y z
N MET A 1 12.18 -21.37 -13.13
CA MET A 1 12.75 -20.12 -12.56
C MET A 1 11.64 -19.42 -11.79
N LYS A 2 11.85 -19.02 -10.52
CA LYS A 2 10.84 -18.27 -9.76
C LYS A 2 10.55 -16.96 -10.51
N THR A 3 9.29 -16.73 -10.88
CA THR A 3 8.86 -15.50 -11.55
C THR A 3 8.60 -14.43 -10.50
N LYS A 4 8.85 -13.16 -10.83
CA LYS A 4 8.61 -12.05 -9.89
C LYS A 4 7.12 -11.99 -9.51
N PRO A 5 6.77 -11.57 -8.28
CA PRO A 5 5.39 -11.37 -7.91
C PRO A 5 4.73 -10.31 -8.81
N LYS A 6 3.45 -10.52 -9.15
CA LYS A 6 2.71 -9.68 -10.10
C LYS A 6 2.73 -8.20 -9.68
N ASN A 7 2.47 -7.94 -8.39
CA ASN A 7 2.40 -6.61 -7.83
C ASN A 7 3.70 -6.21 -7.11
N SER A 8 4.85 -6.62 -7.63
CA SER A 8 6.17 -6.24 -7.08
C SER A 8 6.97 -5.36 -8.04
N PRO A 9 7.94 -4.57 -7.53
CA PRO A 9 8.87 -3.79 -8.35
C PRO A 9 9.56 -4.63 -9.42
N VAL A 10 10.01 -3.98 -10.50
CA VAL A 10 10.78 -4.67 -11.53
C VAL A 10 12.21 -4.89 -11.01
N PRO A 11 12.71 -6.15 -10.93
CA PRO A 11 14.02 -6.45 -10.33
C PRO A 11 15.17 -5.62 -10.89
N GLU A 12 15.29 -5.52 -12.22
CA GLU A 12 16.34 -4.73 -12.87
C GLU A 12 16.32 -3.26 -12.45
N LYS A 13 15.14 -2.64 -12.36
CA LYS A 13 14.99 -1.25 -11.92
C LYS A 13 15.29 -1.11 -10.43
N TRP A 14 15.00 -2.13 -9.63
CA TRP A 14 15.27 -2.15 -8.21
C TRP A 14 16.78 -2.17 -7.92
N TYR A 15 17.51 -3.07 -8.57
CA TYR A 15 18.97 -3.13 -8.48
C TYR A 15 19.63 -1.82 -8.93
N LYS A 16 19.18 -1.22 -10.04
CA LYS A 16 19.68 0.09 -10.52
C LYS A 16 19.49 1.24 -9.52
N LYS A 17 18.50 1.14 -8.62
CA LYS A 17 18.29 2.12 -7.53
C LYS A 17 19.16 1.85 -6.30
N GLY A 18 20.01 0.82 -6.33
CA GLY A 18 20.82 0.37 -5.21
C GLY A 18 20.06 -0.50 -4.20
N GLY A 19 18.91 -1.06 -4.60
CA GLY A 19 18.18 -2.02 -3.79
C GLY A 19 18.67 -3.46 -3.98
N THR A 20 18.30 -4.35 -3.08
CA THR A 20 18.54 -5.79 -3.15
C THR A 20 17.24 -6.57 -3.09
N ILE A 21 17.26 -7.83 -3.52
CA ILE A 21 16.11 -8.74 -3.49
C ILE A 21 16.58 -10.07 -2.91
N SER A 22 15.80 -10.62 -1.98
CA SER A 22 15.96 -12.00 -1.52
C SER A 22 14.67 -12.78 -1.79
N ILE A 23 14.79 -14.10 -1.93
CA ILE A 23 13.64 -14.99 -2.08
C ILE A 23 13.82 -16.13 -1.08
N ASP A 24 12.84 -16.31 -0.21
CA ASP A 24 12.88 -17.38 0.80
C ASP A 24 12.55 -18.76 0.20
N GLU A 25 12.61 -19.79 1.05
CA GLU A 25 12.30 -21.18 0.68
C GLU A 25 10.86 -21.32 0.15
N ASN A 26 9.92 -20.58 0.75
CA ASN A 26 8.51 -20.53 0.36
C ASN A 26 8.27 -19.78 -0.97
N GLY A 27 9.30 -19.10 -1.50
CA GLY A 27 9.17 -18.31 -2.72
C GLY A 27 8.65 -16.89 -2.50
N THR A 28 8.61 -16.41 -1.26
CA THR A 28 8.30 -15.01 -0.94
C THR A 28 9.47 -14.12 -1.35
N TRP A 29 9.18 -13.11 -2.15
CA TRP A 29 10.18 -12.12 -2.55
C TRP A 29 10.21 -10.99 -1.54
N THR A 30 11.39 -10.63 -1.07
CA THR A 30 11.62 -9.46 -0.22
C THR A 30 12.48 -8.47 -0.97
N TYR A 31 12.00 -7.23 -1.07
CA TYR A 31 12.73 -6.12 -1.68
C TYR A 31 13.28 -5.25 -0.58
N THR A 32 14.57 -4.94 -0.61
CA THR A 32 15.24 -4.02 0.32
C THR A 32 15.76 -2.82 -0.44
N ASN A 33 15.43 -1.59 -0.03
CA ASN A 33 15.92 -0.39 -0.69
C ASN A 33 17.32 0.01 -0.20
N LYS A 34 17.92 1.02 -0.83
CA LYS A 34 19.23 1.57 -0.44
C LYS A 34 19.29 2.16 0.98
N LYS A 35 18.13 2.40 1.61
CA LYS A 35 18.01 2.90 2.99
C LYS A 35 17.91 1.77 4.01
N GLY A 36 17.91 0.50 3.58
CA GLY A 36 17.75 -0.66 4.43
C GLY A 36 16.30 -0.98 4.82
N GLN A 37 15.31 -0.32 4.21
CA GLN A 37 13.90 -0.66 4.41
C GLN A 37 13.57 -1.88 3.55
N SER A 38 12.82 -2.84 4.10
CA SER A 38 12.42 -4.07 3.41
C SER A 38 10.90 -4.24 3.37
N VAL A 39 10.36 -4.69 2.24
CA VAL A 39 8.94 -5.10 2.08
C VAL A 39 8.90 -6.47 1.40
N SER A 40 8.17 -7.39 2.01
CA SER A 40 7.93 -8.74 1.49
C SER A 40 6.66 -8.80 0.65
N TYR A 41 6.59 -9.74 -0.29
CA TYR A 41 5.45 -9.93 -1.19
C TYR A 41 4.86 -11.34 -1.11
N PRO A 42 4.33 -11.77 0.05
CA PRO A 42 3.61 -13.03 0.15
C PRO A 42 2.40 -13.01 -0.78
N ASP A 43 2.15 -14.12 -1.47
CA ASP A 43 1.03 -14.25 -2.43
C ASP A 43 0.92 -13.12 -3.46
N SER A 44 2.05 -12.49 -3.80
CA SER A 44 2.14 -11.32 -4.69
C SER A 44 1.54 -10.01 -4.19
N TYR A 45 1.35 -9.83 -2.88
CA TYR A 45 0.88 -8.57 -2.28
C TYR A 45 1.91 -8.01 -1.29
N PRO A 46 2.13 -6.69 -1.26
CA PRO A 46 3.09 -6.10 -0.33
C PRO A 46 2.62 -6.22 1.11
N ASP A 47 3.50 -6.68 2.00
CA ASP A 47 3.30 -6.63 3.43
C ASP A 47 3.92 -5.34 4.00
N PHE A 48 3.05 -4.39 4.36
CA PHE A 48 3.43 -3.11 4.96
C PHE A 48 3.37 -3.10 6.50
N SER A 49 3.19 -4.25 7.16
CA SER A 49 3.03 -4.35 8.62
C SER A 49 4.02 -3.49 9.43
N MET A 50 5.30 -3.52 9.05
CA MET A 50 6.38 -2.74 9.69
C MET A 50 6.29 -1.20 9.51
N TYR A 51 5.50 -0.73 8.55
CA TYR A 51 5.38 0.69 8.19
C TYR A 51 3.95 1.22 8.36
N THR A 52 3.13 0.47 9.10
CA THR A 52 1.81 0.92 9.50
C THR A 52 1.93 2.02 10.55
N HIS A 53 0.91 2.88 10.63
CA HIS A 53 0.84 3.88 11.68
C HIS A 53 0.81 3.22 13.06
N PRO A 54 1.65 3.62 14.03
CA PRO A 54 1.83 2.89 15.30
C PRO A 54 0.57 2.82 16.16
N THR A 55 -0.31 3.83 16.07
CA THR A 55 -1.51 3.95 16.90
C THR A 55 -2.83 3.80 16.15
N VAL A 56 -2.83 3.92 14.82
CA VAL A 56 -4.07 3.87 14.02
C VAL A 56 -4.23 2.45 13.50
N LYS A 57 -5.18 1.72 14.09
CA LYS A 57 -5.47 0.33 13.71
C LYS A 57 -6.06 0.25 12.29
N PRO A 58 -5.87 -0.88 11.58
CA PRO A 58 -6.61 -1.16 10.34
C PRO A 58 -8.12 -1.04 10.55
N VAL A 59 -8.82 -0.56 9.53
CA VAL A 59 -10.28 -0.39 9.57
C VAL A 59 -10.94 -1.08 8.38
N GLU A 60 -12.08 -1.71 8.62
CA GLU A 60 -12.91 -2.27 7.55
C GLU A 60 -13.92 -1.23 7.06
N ILE A 61 -13.98 -1.05 5.74
CA ILE A 61 -14.96 -0.22 5.06
C ILE A 61 -15.52 -0.97 3.83
N GLU A 62 -16.68 -0.55 3.35
CA GLU A 62 -17.12 -0.95 2.02
C GLU A 62 -16.42 -0.10 0.95
N PHE A 63 -15.55 -0.73 0.15
CA PHE A 63 -14.84 -0.05 -0.95
C PHE A 63 -15.83 0.47 -1.99
N THR A 64 -15.65 1.72 -2.36
CA THR A 64 -16.50 2.39 -3.35
C THR A 64 -16.32 1.77 -4.74
N LYS A 65 -17.42 1.62 -5.48
CA LYS A 65 -17.45 1.04 -6.84
C LYS A 65 -18.18 2.01 -7.79
N PRO A 66 -17.56 2.48 -8.90
CA PRO A 66 -16.15 2.33 -9.24
C PRO A 66 -15.25 2.98 -8.19
N THR A 67 -13.99 2.56 -8.12
CA THR A 67 -13.08 3.00 -7.06
C THR A 67 -12.93 4.51 -7.02
N ASN A 68 -13.10 5.06 -5.83
CA ASN A 68 -12.93 6.47 -5.55
C ASN A 68 -12.11 6.62 -4.26
N ARG A 69 -10.81 6.85 -4.41
CA ARG A 69 -9.87 6.94 -3.28
C ARG A 69 -10.27 8.03 -2.28
N PRO A 70 -10.61 9.28 -2.69
CA PRO A 70 -11.11 10.28 -1.75
C PRO A 70 -12.32 9.82 -0.92
N THR A 71 -13.28 9.11 -1.54
CA THR A 71 -14.45 8.59 -0.83
C THR A 71 -14.07 7.50 0.17
N ASP A 72 -13.22 6.57 -0.22
CA ASP A 72 -12.74 5.50 0.66
C ASP A 72 -11.89 6.07 1.81
N TYR A 73 -11.06 7.09 1.55
CA TYR A 73 -10.28 7.78 2.57
C TYR A 73 -11.19 8.47 3.58
N LYS A 74 -12.29 9.07 3.11
CA LYS A 74 -13.31 9.64 4.00
C LYS A 74 -13.94 8.58 4.90
N LYS A 75 -14.32 7.43 4.35
CA LYS A 75 -14.86 6.30 5.13
C LYS A 75 -13.84 5.78 6.15
N ALA A 76 -12.59 5.60 5.73
CA ALA A 76 -11.51 5.09 6.58
C ALA A 76 -11.18 6.06 7.72
N ASN A 77 -11.03 7.36 7.43
CA ASN A 77 -10.82 8.40 8.43
C ASN A 77 -11.95 8.41 9.46
N ALA A 78 -13.20 8.39 9.01
CA ALA A 78 -14.36 8.36 9.90
C ALA A 78 -14.37 7.09 10.79
N LYS A 79 -14.07 5.93 10.21
CA LYS A 79 -14.02 4.65 10.94
C LYS A 79 -12.87 4.59 11.94
N ALA A 80 -11.75 5.24 11.62
CA ALA A 80 -10.56 5.34 12.48
C ALA A 80 -10.68 6.46 13.54
N GLY A 81 -11.77 7.24 13.54
CA GLY A 81 -11.94 8.35 14.48
C GLY A 81 -11.02 9.54 14.23
N LEU A 82 -10.51 9.68 13.00
CA LEU A 82 -9.58 10.75 12.63
C LEU A 82 -10.32 12.06 12.33
N SER A 83 -9.80 13.15 12.87
CA SER A 83 -10.30 14.52 12.70
C SER A 83 -9.15 15.52 12.70
N LYS A 84 -9.46 16.81 12.61
CA LYS A 84 -8.46 17.87 12.77
C LYS A 84 -7.84 17.91 14.17
N ASP A 85 -8.55 17.37 15.17
CA ASP A 85 -8.18 17.40 16.59
C ASP A 85 -7.72 16.02 17.12
N SER A 86 -7.64 15.00 16.25
CA SER A 86 -7.10 13.68 16.61
C SER A 86 -5.59 13.62 16.49
N ASP A 87 -4.99 12.55 17.02
CA ASP A 87 -3.59 12.18 16.76
C ASP A 87 -3.53 10.85 15.97
N PRO A 88 -3.09 10.86 14.71
CA PRO A 88 -2.61 12.01 13.96
C PRO A 88 -3.78 12.89 13.44
N PRO A 89 -3.55 14.19 13.18
CA PRO A 89 -4.59 15.06 12.64
C PRO A 89 -4.75 14.90 11.12
N ILE A 90 -5.97 15.07 10.62
CA ILE A 90 -6.26 15.13 9.19
C ILE A 90 -6.58 16.56 8.75
N ALA A 91 -6.02 16.98 7.61
CA ALA A 91 -6.26 18.30 7.04
C ALA A 91 -7.64 18.44 6.38
N ALA A 92 -8.23 17.33 5.97
CA ALA A 92 -9.57 17.26 5.38
C ALA A 92 -10.15 15.86 5.58
N SER A 93 -11.48 15.76 5.64
CA SER A 93 -12.16 14.46 5.89
C SER A 93 -11.79 13.38 4.87
N ASN A 94 -11.45 13.74 3.63
CA ASN A 94 -11.09 12.82 2.54
C ASN A 94 -9.58 12.70 2.27
N LYS A 95 -8.73 13.24 3.15
CA LYS A 95 -7.27 13.14 3.05
C LYS A 95 -6.71 12.32 4.22
N PRO A 96 -5.73 11.44 3.99
CA PRO A 96 -5.06 10.77 5.09
C PRO A 96 -4.27 11.79 5.94
N PRO A 97 -3.85 11.40 7.15
CA PRO A 97 -2.87 12.14 7.93
C PRO A 97 -1.60 12.45 7.14
N LYS A 98 -0.96 13.58 7.45
CA LYS A 98 0.26 14.02 6.76
C LYS A 98 1.38 12.97 6.91
N GLY A 99 2.01 12.59 5.80
CA GLY A 99 3.09 11.60 5.78
C GLY A 99 2.60 10.15 5.68
N TYR A 100 1.29 9.93 5.65
CA TYR A 100 0.68 8.61 5.53
C TYR A 100 -0.27 8.55 4.33
N THR A 101 -0.54 7.32 3.88
CA THR A 101 -1.57 7.02 2.91
C THR A 101 -2.39 5.83 3.39
N TRP A 102 -3.68 5.86 3.11
CA TRP A 102 -4.53 4.69 3.26
C TRP A 102 -4.24 3.71 2.10
N HIS A 103 -3.81 2.51 2.46
CA HIS A 103 -3.55 1.36 1.59
C HIS A 103 -4.79 0.45 1.58
N HIS A 104 -5.29 0.15 0.39
CA HIS A 104 -6.37 -0.82 0.17
C HIS A 104 -5.79 -2.24 0.20
N HIS A 105 -6.10 -3.00 1.24
CA HIS A 105 -5.64 -4.39 1.41
C HIS A 105 -6.31 -5.33 0.40
N GLN A 106 -5.66 -6.46 0.08
CA GLN A 106 -6.13 -7.42 -0.93
C GLN A 106 -7.42 -8.17 -0.56
N ASP A 107 -7.86 -8.11 0.71
CA ASP A 107 -9.14 -8.68 1.15
C ASP A 107 -10.38 -7.91 0.65
N GLY A 108 -10.18 -6.75 0.02
CA GLY A 108 -11.25 -5.96 -0.60
C GLY A 108 -12.11 -5.16 0.38
N LYS A 109 -11.72 -5.06 1.66
CA LYS A 109 -12.47 -4.29 2.67
C LYS A 109 -11.59 -3.56 3.70
N THR A 110 -10.35 -3.99 3.90
CA THR A 110 -9.48 -3.42 4.93
C THR A 110 -8.67 -2.27 4.38
N MET A 111 -8.66 -1.17 5.12
CA MET A 111 -7.80 -0.01 4.90
C MET A 111 -6.72 0.02 5.98
N ILE A 112 -5.47 0.15 5.56
CA ILE A 112 -4.30 0.18 6.45
C ILE A 112 -3.60 1.52 6.26
N LEU A 113 -3.34 2.26 7.33
CA LEU A 113 -2.62 3.52 7.25
C LEU A 113 -1.11 3.25 7.23
N VAL A 114 -0.44 3.57 6.13
CA VAL A 114 0.97 3.22 5.85
C VAL A 114 1.79 4.48 5.57
N ASP A 115 3.07 4.50 5.96
CA ASP A 115 4.01 5.57 5.59
C ASP A 115 3.99 5.82 4.07
N GLU A 116 3.72 7.06 3.68
CA GLU A 116 3.52 7.43 2.28
C GLU A 116 4.76 7.20 1.42
N LYS A 117 5.96 7.46 1.97
CA LYS A 117 7.22 7.33 1.23
C LYS A 117 7.55 5.87 1.01
N VAL A 118 7.35 5.02 2.01
CA VAL A 118 7.51 3.57 1.87
C VAL A 118 6.49 3.04 0.87
N HIS A 119 5.22 3.37 1.02
CA HIS A 119 4.18 2.93 0.08
C HIS A 119 4.51 3.35 -1.37
N ALA A 120 5.05 4.55 -1.57
CA ALA A 120 5.48 5.06 -2.88
C ALA A 120 6.80 4.44 -3.40
N GLU A 121 7.71 4.03 -2.53
CA GLU A 121 9.00 3.46 -2.94
C GLU A 121 8.87 1.99 -3.33
N PHE A 122 8.14 1.21 -2.52
CA PHE A 122 7.83 -0.20 -2.75
C PHE A 122 6.61 -0.39 -3.65
N THR A 123 6.28 0.66 -4.43
CA THR A 123 5.16 0.59 -5.36
C THR A 123 5.40 -0.49 -6.42
N HIS A 124 4.34 -1.23 -6.66
CA HIS A 124 4.15 -2.17 -7.74
C HIS A 124 4.16 -1.46 -9.10
N SER A 125 4.45 -2.19 -10.18
CA SER A 125 4.18 -1.70 -11.53
C SER A 125 2.67 -1.46 -11.72
N GLY A 126 2.24 -0.21 -11.58
CA GLY A 126 1.14 0.43 -12.33
C GLY A 126 -0.32 0.17 -11.91
N GLY A 127 -0.71 0.47 -10.66
CA GLY A 127 -2.10 0.35 -10.18
C GLY A 127 -3.06 1.49 -10.53
N ILE A 128 -2.70 2.44 -11.41
CA ILE A 128 -3.71 3.30 -12.08
C ILE A 128 -4.32 2.58 -13.30
N SER A 129 -3.82 1.40 -13.69
CA SER A 129 -4.26 0.70 -14.91
C SER A 129 -5.21 -0.49 -14.72
N ASN A 130 -5.62 -0.87 -13.50
CA ASN A 130 -6.55 -2.00 -13.31
C ASN A 130 -7.91 -1.60 -12.71
N VAL A 131 -8.16 -0.30 -12.54
CA VAL A 131 -9.42 0.21 -11.97
C VAL A 131 -10.26 0.98 -12.99
N ASN A 132 -9.70 1.26 -14.17
CA ASN A 132 -10.44 1.69 -15.36
C ASN A 132 -10.44 0.55 -16.37
N GLY A 133 -11.53 -0.23 -16.44
CA GLY A 133 -11.96 -1.12 -17.52
C GLY A 133 -10.87 -1.98 -18.20
N LYS A 134 -10.93 -3.32 -18.12
CA LYS A 134 -11.86 -4.09 -18.95
C LYS A 134 -12.72 -3.22 -19.90
N GLY A 135 -12.08 -2.54 -20.84
CA GLY A 135 -12.68 -2.32 -22.14
C GLY A 135 -12.68 -3.67 -22.85
N SER A 136 -13.83 -4.32 -22.87
CA SER A 136 -14.12 -5.43 -23.77
C SER A 136 -13.68 -5.07 -25.19
N LYS A 137 -13.21 -6.07 -25.93
CA LYS A 137 -13.18 -6.02 -27.39
C LYS A 137 -14.55 -5.61 -27.95
#